data_AF-A0A9D7BNA8-F1
#
_entry.id   AF-A0A9D7BNA8-F1
#
_cell.length_a   1.000
_cell.length_b   1.000
_cell.length_c   1.000
_cell.angle_alpha   90.00
_cell.angle_beta   90.00
_cell.angle_gamma   90.00
#
_symmetry.space_group_name_H-M   'P 1'
#
loop_
_entity.id
_entity.type
_entity.pdbx_description
1 polymer ?
#
loop_
_entity_poly.entity_id
_entity_poly.type
_entity_poly.pdbx_seq_one_letter_code
_entity_poly.pdbx_strand_id
1 'polypeptide(L)'
;MDWMMIVMVVSTKVQNTYYADTDNDGYGDASGPQWHVHHQADMLPTIPTATDNNGQINPGATEICNGLDDCDGGVDEGVQNTYYADTDNDGYGDATVTTMACSPPSGYVADNTDCNDNKYW
;
A
#
# COMPACT_ATOMS: atom_id res chain seq x y z
N MET A 1 -28.58 -53.58 24.52
CA MET A 1 -27.41 -53.37 23.64
C MET A 1 -27.98 -53.11 22.27
N ASP A 2 -27.85 -51.97 21.63
CA ASP A 2 -27.23 -50.70 21.97
C ASP A 2 -27.90 -49.71 20.99
N TRP A 3 -28.37 -48.57 21.51
CA TRP A 3 -28.97 -47.52 20.69
C TRP A 3 -27.91 -46.45 20.56
N MET A 4 -27.26 -46.34 19.39
CA MET A 4 -26.67 -45.08 18.97
C MET A 4 -26.56 -45.04 17.45
N MET A 5 -27.44 -44.23 16.89
CA MET A 5 -27.29 -43.65 15.55
C MET A 5 -25.92 -42.98 15.51
N ILE A 6 -24.97 -43.54 14.76
CA ILE A 6 -23.75 -42.82 14.41
C ILE A 6 -24.17 -41.77 13.39
N VAL A 7 -24.42 -40.57 13.91
CA VAL A 7 -24.62 -39.35 13.12
C VAL A 7 -23.39 -39.21 12.23
N MET A 8 -23.60 -39.30 10.92
CA MET A 8 -22.65 -38.80 9.93
C MET A 8 -22.49 -37.30 10.17
N VAL A 9 -21.51 -36.91 10.98
CA VAL A 9 -21.04 -35.53 10.97
C VAL A 9 -20.21 -35.41 9.71
N VAL A 10 -20.85 -35.08 8.60
CA VAL A 10 -20.18 -34.50 7.44
C VAL A 10 -19.63 -33.18 7.94
N SER A 11 -18.42 -33.21 8.50
CA SER A 11 -17.70 -32.01 8.90
C SER A 11 -17.45 -31.24 7.63
N THR A 12 -18.29 -30.26 7.35
CA THR A 12 -17.98 -29.19 6.41
C THR A 12 -16.86 -28.39 7.05
N LYS A 13 -15.65 -28.95 7.05
CA LYS A 13 -14.45 -28.17 7.24
C LYS A 13 -14.50 -27.13 6.13
N VAL A 14 -14.87 -25.91 6.49
CA VAL A 14 -14.50 -24.75 5.71
C VAL A 14 -12.99 -24.92 5.54
N GLN A 15 -12.54 -25.21 4.32
CA GLN A 15 -11.12 -25.27 4.07
C GLN A 15 -10.68 -23.80 4.09
N ASN A 16 -10.30 -23.32 5.27
CA ASN A 16 -9.68 -22.03 5.40
C ASN A 16 -8.36 -22.07 4.63
N THR A 17 -8.26 -21.28 3.58
CA THR A 17 -7.00 -21.02 2.90
C THR A 17 -6.18 -20.12 3.81
N TYR A 18 -4.97 -20.55 4.13
CA TYR A 18 -3.99 -19.75 4.86
C TYR A 18 -2.78 -19.54 3.97
N TYR A 19 -2.18 -18.37 4.09
CA TYR A 19 -0.99 -17.93 3.37
C TYR A 19 0.15 -17.75 4.38
N ALA A 20 1.40 -18.03 3.98
CA ALA A 20 2.56 -17.83 4.85
C ALA A 20 2.79 -16.33 5.09
N ASP A 21 3.20 -15.94 6.29
CA ASP A 21 3.61 -14.57 6.65
C ASP A 21 5.12 -14.61 6.91
N THR A 22 5.92 -14.31 5.89
CA THR A 22 7.38 -14.51 5.90
C THR A 22 8.14 -13.36 6.56
N ASP A 23 7.58 -12.15 6.54
CA ASP A 23 8.19 -10.94 7.09
C ASP A 23 7.51 -10.44 8.38
N ASN A 24 6.54 -11.19 8.90
CA ASN A 24 5.84 -10.96 10.16
C ASN A 24 5.09 -9.62 10.20
N ASP A 25 4.53 -9.21 9.07
CA ASP A 25 3.82 -7.93 8.92
C ASP A 25 2.31 -8.02 9.23
N GLY A 26 1.78 -9.23 9.40
CA GLY A 26 0.34 -9.44 9.62
C GLY A 26 -0.48 -9.63 8.35
N TYR A 27 0.16 -9.89 7.21
CA TYR A 27 -0.45 -10.22 5.92
C TYR A 27 0.15 -11.50 5.34
N GLY A 28 -0.54 -12.10 4.37
CA GLY A 28 -0.23 -13.43 3.85
C GLY A 28 0.29 -13.43 2.41
N ASP A 29 1.31 -14.22 2.14
CA ASP A 29 2.00 -14.32 0.85
C ASP A 29 1.18 -15.02 -0.25
N ALA A 30 1.17 -14.45 -1.46
CA ALA A 30 0.52 -15.01 -2.65
C ALA A 30 1.17 -16.30 -3.18
N SER A 31 2.32 -16.71 -2.62
CA SER A 31 3.20 -17.77 -3.12
C SER A 31 2.59 -19.18 -3.06
N GLY A 32 1.37 -19.30 -2.52
CA GLY A 32 0.46 -20.40 -2.78
C GLY A 32 -0.34 -20.80 -1.55
N PRO A 33 -1.56 -21.33 -1.73
CA PRO A 33 -2.36 -21.80 -0.61
C PRO A 33 -1.66 -22.98 0.07
N GLN A 34 -1.32 -22.85 1.36
CA GLN A 34 -0.85 -23.97 2.16
C GLN A 34 -2.03 -24.55 2.95
N TRP A 35 -2.51 -25.75 2.59
CA TRP A 35 -3.62 -26.42 3.28
C TRP A 35 -3.22 -26.88 4.69
N HIS A 36 -3.53 -26.10 5.72
CA HIS A 36 -3.23 -26.46 7.12
C HIS A 36 -4.49 -26.53 7.99
N VAL A 37 -4.50 -27.52 8.90
CA VAL A 37 -5.61 -27.83 9.83
C VAL A 37 -5.45 -27.11 11.18
N HIS A 38 -4.28 -26.54 11.43
CA HIS A 38 -3.95 -25.77 12.63
C HIS A 38 -3.14 -24.53 12.22
N HIS A 39 -3.49 -23.37 12.79
CA HIS A 39 -2.75 -22.13 12.62
C HIS A 39 -1.36 -22.29 13.24
N GLN A 40 -0.30 -22.30 12.43
CA GLN A 40 1.03 -21.91 12.90
C GLN A 40 1.00 -20.37 13.09
N ALA A 41 1.88 -19.80 13.91
CA ALA A 41 1.84 -18.37 14.23
C ALA A 41 1.96 -17.47 12.98
N ASP A 42 2.50 -18.01 11.90
CA ASP A 42 2.94 -17.30 10.69
C ASP A 42 2.05 -17.63 9.47
N MET A 43 0.74 -17.84 9.69
CA MET A 43 -0.20 -18.22 8.63
C MET A 43 -1.50 -17.42 8.69
N LEU A 44 -1.76 -16.53 7.73
CA LEU A 44 -2.88 -15.58 7.81
C LEU A 44 -3.92 -15.79 6.69
N PRO A 45 -5.22 -15.49 6.94
CA PRO A 45 -6.32 -15.69 5.98
C PRO A 45 -6.53 -14.53 4.99
N THR A 46 -5.67 -13.51 5.03
CA THR A 46 -5.85 -12.23 4.32
C THR A 46 -5.18 -12.20 2.93
N ILE A 47 -5.66 -11.27 2.10
CA ILE A 47 -5.40 -11.17 0.65
C ILE A 47 -3.89 -10.94 0.37
N PRO A 48 -3.32 -11.58 -0.66
CA PRO A 48 -1.94 -11.36 -1.06
C PRO A 48 -1.63 -9.92 -1.47
N THR A 49 -0.68 -9.30 -0.78
CA THR A 49 -0.12 -7.97 -1.09
C THR A 49 1.38 -8.08 -1.40
N ALA A 50 1.91 -7.11 -2.13
CA ALA A 50 3.16 -7.26 -2.88
C ALA A 50 4.43 -6.98 -2.06
N THR A 51 5.44 -7.83 -2.33
CA THR A 51 6.87 -7.76 -1.95
C THR A 51 7.27 -8.35 -0.59
N ASP A 52 7.39 -9.69 -0.64
CA ASP A 52 7.72 -10.71 0.38
C ASP A 52 9.01 -10.55 1.22
N ASN A 53 9.65 -9.37 1.25
CA ASN A 53 10.92 -9.17 1.93
C ASN A 53 11.02 -7.82 2.66
N ASN A 54 9.94 -7.05 2.75
CA ASN A 54 9.95 -5.77 3.46
C ASN A 54 8.62 -5.51 4.19
N GLY A 55 8.58 -5.80 5.49
CA GLY A 55 7.43 -5.52 6.35
C GLY A 55 7.10 -4.02 6.54
N GLN A 56 7.72 -3.13 5.77
CA GLN A 56 7.31 -1.73 5.63
C GLN A 56 6.42 -1.49 4.39
N ILE A 57 6.20 -2.48 3.52
CA ILE A 57 5.39 -2.37 2.31
C ILE A 57 4.15 -3.25 2.49
N ASN A 58 3.16 -2.72 3.19
CA ASN A 58 1.90 -3.42 3.44
C ASN A 58 0.75 -2.43 3.71
N PRO A 59 -0.52 -2.84 3.58
CA PRO A 59 -1.64 -1.91 3.64
C PRO A 59 -1.84 -1.20 4.99
N GLY A 60 -1.16 -1.67 6.04
CA GLY A 60 -1.16 -1.05 7.35
C GLY A 60 0.12 -0.27 7.66
N ALA A 61 1.06 -0.21 6.73
CA ALA A 61 2.28 0.55 6.87
C ALA A 61 1.96 2.05 6.91
N THR A 62 2.84 2.81 7.56
CA THR A 62 2.77 4.26 7.43
C THR A 62 3.39 4.62 6.10
N GLU A 63 2.63 5.30 5.25
CA GLU A 63 3.10 5.84 3.98
C GLU A 63 4.44 6.57 4.13
N ILE A 64 5.40 6.16 3.32
CA ILE A 64 6.69 6.84 3.20
C ILE A 64 6.88 7.17 1.73
N CYS A 65 7.17 8.44 1.48
CA CYS A 65 7.56 8.98 0.19
C CYS A 65 8.87 8.34 -0.31
N ASN A 66 8.76 7.16 -0.91
CA ASN A 66 9.84 6.26 -1.33
C ASN A 66 9.67 5.79 -2.79
N GLY A 67 8.57 6.15 -3.45
CA GLY A 67 8.25 5.78 -4.83
C GLY A 67 7.68 4.37 -4.99
N LEU A 68 7.26 3.74 -3.90
CA LEU A 68 6.64 2.43 -3.86
C LEU A 68 5.17 2.56 -3.43
N ASP A 69 4.39 1.55 -3.81
CA ASP A 69 3.00 1.38 -3.37
C ASP A 69 3.03 0.41 -2.20
N ASP A 70 2.62 0.87 -1.01
CA ASP A 70 2.52 0.04 0.19
C ASP A 70 1.27 -0.87 0.16
N CYS A 71 0.71 -1.07 -1.03
CA CYS A 71 -0.43 -1.92 -1.36
C CYS A 71 -1.76 -1.46 -0.76
N ASP A 72 -1.89 -0.17 -0.46
CA ASP A 72 -3.11 0.45 0.07
C ASP A 72 -3.89 1.28 -0.97
N GLY A 73 -3.37 1.44 -2.19
CA GLY A 73 -4.16 1.93 -3.33
C GLY A 73 -3.48 2.92 -4.26
N GLY A 74 -2.22 3.28 -4.02
CA GLY A 74 -1.46 4.24 -4.79
C GLY A 74 0.05 4.17 -4.53
N VAL A 75 0.80 5.05 -5.20
CA VAL A 75 2.22 5.25 -4.87
C VAL A 75 2.32 6.55 -4.09
N ASP A 76 2.90 6.48 -2.89
CA ASP A 76 3.13 7.61 -1.99
C ASP A 76 1.86 8.47 -1.72
N GLU A 77 0.68 7.85 -1.59
CA GLU A 77 -0.55 8.59 -1.28
C GLU A 77 -0.48 9.33 0.05
N GLY A 78 -1.10 10.51 0.11
CA GLY A 78 -1.20 11.27 1.35
C GLY A 78 0.12 11.83 1.89
N VAL A 79 1.27 11.48 1.31
CA VAL A 79 2.61 11.99 1.68
C VAL A 79 3.25 12.89 0.62
N GLN A 80 2.66 12.96 -0.57
CA GLN A 80 3.07 13.90 -1.62
C GLN A 80 2.68 15.36 -1.27
N ASN A 81 3.55 16.29 -1.66
CA ASN A 81 3.28 17.73 -1.64
C ASN A 81 2.84 18.19 -3.03
N THR A 82 2.06 19.27 -3.06
CA THR A 82 1.75 19.98 -4.31
C THR A 82 2.91 20.92 -4.67
N TYR A 83 3.37 20.84 -5.90
CA TYR A 83 4.33 21.75 -6.51
C TYR A 83 3.73 22.46 -7.72
N TYR A 84 4.24 23.64 -8.04
CA TYR A 84 3.69 24.60 -8.99
C TYR A 84 4.73 24.89 -10.07
N ALA A 85 4.33 24.91 -11.35
CA ALA A 85 5.26 25.09 -12.45
C ALA A 85 5.88 26.50 -12.41
N ASP A 86 7.20 26.58 -12.39
CA ASP A 86 7.98 27.82 -12.44
C ASP A 86 8.63 27.89 -13.82
N THR A 87 8.00 28.66 -14.73
CA THR A 87 8.38 28.67 -16.16
C THR A 87 9.48 29.69 -16.45
N ASP A 88 9.59 30.75 -15.65
CA ASP A 88 10.58 31.82 -15.81
C ASP A 88 11.72 31.75 -14.77
N ASN A 89 11.70 30.75 -13.88
CA ASN A 89 12.73 30.42 -12.90
C ASN A 89 12.97 31.54 -11.87
N ASP A 90 11.92 32.24 -11.44
CA ASP A 90 12.01 33.30 -10.43
C ASP A 90 11.75 32.80 -8.99
N GLY A 91 11.36 31.53 -8.85
CA GLY A 91 11.09 30.87 -7.58
C GLY A 91 9.61 30.86 -7.18
N TYR A 92 8.72 31.41 -7.99
CA TYR A 92 7.27 31.44 -7.76
C TYR A 92 6.57 30.62 -8.85
N GLY A 93 5.70 29.71 -8.45
CA GLY A 93 5.04 28.80 -9.40
C GLY A 93 3.59 29.18 -9.68
N ASP A 94 3.14 28.82 -10.89
CA ASP A 94 1.76 28.99 -11.35
C ASP A 94 0.80 28.09 -10.59
N ALA A 95 -0.12 28.69 -9.82
CA ALA A 95 -1.14 28.00 -9.03
C ALA A 95 -2.13 27.15 -9.87
N THR A 96 -2.20 27.38 -11.18
CA THR A 96 -3.06 26.66 -12.12
C THR A 96 -2.38 25.44 -12.75
N VAL A 97 -1.05 25.35 -12.68
CA VAL A 97 -0.25 24.25 -13.21
C VAL A 97 0.47 23.54 -12.07
N THR A 98 -0.21 22.52 -11.52
CA THR A 98 0.26 21.78 -10.35
C THR A 98 0.67 20.34 -10.66
N THR A 99 1.59 19.81 -9.87
CA THR A 99 1.89 18.38 -9.81
C THR A 99 2.05 17.93 -8.36
N MET A 100 1.73 16.67 -8.06
CA MET A 100 2.01 16.09 -6.75
C MET A 100 3.31 15.29 -6.81
N ALA A 101 4.19 15.50 -5.84
CA ALA A 101 5.45 14.77 -5.75
C ALA A 101 6.00 14.76 -4.32
N CYS A 102 6.98 13.89 -4.12
CA CYS A 102 7.80 13.78 -2.93
C CYS A 102 8.76 14.97 -2.70
N SER A 103 9.28 15.50 -3.80
CA SER A 103 10.29 16.56 -3.86
C SER A 103 10.02 17.40 -5.11
N PRO A 104 10.40 18.69 -5.14
CA PRO A 104 10.10 19.56 -6.27
C PRO A 104 10.68 18.98 -7.57
N PRO A 105 9.84 18.67 -8.57
CA PRO A 105 10.32 18.27 -9.88
C PRO A 105 11.08 19.41 -10.58
N SER A 106 11.84 19.08 -11.63
CA SER A 106 12.51 20.11 -12.43
C SER A 106 11.50 21.07 -13.05
N GLY A 107 11.69 22.38 -12.85
CA GLY A 107 10.78 23.42 -13.31
C GLY A 107 9.53 23.59 -12.44
N TYR A 108 9.55 23.09 -11.20
CA TYR A 108 8.48 23.24 -10.24
C TYR A 108 9.02 23.70 -8.88
N VAL A 109 8.23 24.50 -8.17
CA VAL A 109 8.54 25.04 -6.84
C VAL A 109 7.37 24.82 -5.89
N ALA A 110 7.61 24.93 -4.57
CA ALA A 110 6.56 24.75 -3.56
C ALA A 110 5.73 26.03 -3.35
N ASP A 111 6.27 27.18 -3.75
CA ASP A 111 5.61 28.47 -3.62
C ASP A 111 4.60 28.66 -4.77
N ASN A 112 3.36 29.03 -4.42
CA ASN A 112 2.26 29.27 -5.37
C ASN A 112 1.84 30.73 -5.43
N THR A 113 2.67 31.63 -4.93
CA THR A 113 2.35 33.04 -4.82
C THR A 113 2.73 33.83 -6.07
N ASP A 114 2.91 33.16 -7.22
CA ASP A 114 3.08 33.86 -8.49
C ASP A 114 1.82 34.69 -8.77
N CYS A 115 1.97 36.00 -8.64
CA CYS A 115 0.93 36.99 -8.88
C CYS A 115 1.02 37.55 -10.31
N ASN A 116 1.94 37.05 -11.14
CA ASN A 116 2.26 37.62 -12.43
C ASN A 116 2.78 36.54 -13.39
N ASP A 117 1.84 35.77 -13.93
CA ASP A 117 1.95 34.61 -14.84
C ASP A 117 2.82 34.77 -16.12
N ASN A 118 3.70 35.79 -16.25
CA ASN A 118 4.49 36.05 -17.47
C ASN A 118 5.67 37.06 -17.41
N LYS A 119 6.20 37.58 -16.27
CA LYS A 119 7.37 38.51 -16.33
C LYS A 119 8.31 38.53 -15.11
N TYR A 120 9.59 38.24 -15.41
CA TYR A 120 10.80 38.53 -14.63
C TYR A 120 10.79 39.89 -13.90
N TRP A 121 11.24 39.90 -12.64
CA TRP A 121 11.80 41.08 -11.97
C TRP A 121 13.28 40.86 -11.64
#